data_AF-Q46YL4-F1
#
_entry.id   AF-Q46YL4-F1
#
_cell.length_a   1.000
_cell.length_b   1.000
_cell.length_c   1.000
_cell.angle_alpha   90.00
_cell.angle_beta   90.00
_cell.angle_gamma   90.00
#
_symmetry.space_group_name_H-M   'P 1'
#
loop_
_entity.id
_entity.type
_entity.pdbx_description
1 polymer ?
#
loop_
_entity_poly.entity_id
_entity_poly.type
_entity_poly.pdbx_seq_one_letter_code
_entity_poly.pdbx_strand_id
1 'polypeptide(L)'
;MKKLVLIAALAAATAASAEEAYVYPFGGMKVGETVNNPFPTILYLQKKCELPLVNAKDMRAYASYRGVWDVGCWGKDIDGNAIIVVPTMPTKSMPLSVMPLADVQADRNTMSIKALPTYGR
;
A
#
# COMPACT_ATOMS: atom_id res chain seq x y z
N MET A 1 -8.12 50.92 23.21
CA MET A 1 -7.60 49.60 23.62
C MET A 1 -8.05 48.57 22.60
N LYS A 2 -7.13 48.02 21.80
CA LYS A 2 -7.39 47.05 20.74
C LYS A 2 -7.50 45.66 21.34
N LYS A 3 -8.65 45.01 21.25
CA LYS A 3 -8.80 43.56 21.46
C LYS A 3 -9.31 42.95 20.17
N LEU A 4 -8.38 42.58 19.29
CA LEU A 4 -8.65 41.70 18.17
C LEU A 4 -8.52 40.28 18.68
N VAL A 5 -9.65 39.59 18.80
CA VAL A 5 -9.70 38.14 18.98
C VAL A 5 -9.85 37.55 17.58
N LEU A 6 -8.76 37.05 17.01
CA LEU A 6 -8.82 36.14 15.86
C LEU A 6 -8.70 34.72 16.40
N ILE A 7 -9.83 34.03 16.47
CA ILE A 7 -9.87 32.57 16.59
C ILE A 7 -9.65 32.04 15.17
N ALA A 8 -8.40 31.71 14.85
CA ALA A 8 -8.07 31.02 13.62
C ALA A 8 -8.51 29.56 13.76
N ALA A 9 -9.58 29.21 13.03
CA ALA A 9 -10.02 27.85 12.83
C ALA A 9 -8.91 27.06 12.12
N LEU A 10 -8.12 26.28 12.86
CA LEU A 10 -7.39 25.15 12.27
C LEU A 10 -8.40 24.01 12.08
N ALA A 11 -9.17 24.10 11.00
CA ALA A 11 -9.66 22.90 10.35
C ALA A 11 -8.44 22.18 9.76
N ALA A 12 -7.80 21.34 10.58
CA ALA A 12 -6.92 20.31 10.05
C ALA A 12 -7.81 19.39 9.21
N ALA A 13 -7.91 19.68 7.91
CA ALA A 13 -8.32 18.69 6.94
C ALA A 13 -7.32 17.55 7.11
N THR A 14 -7.75 16.50 7.83
CA THR A 14 -7.10 15.21 7.77
C THR A 14 -7.26 14.77 6.32
N ALA A 15 -6.32 15.16 5.47
CA ALA A 15 -6.14 14.49 4.20
C ALA A 15 -6.10 13.01 4.56
N ALA A 16 -7.12 12.26 4.14
CA ALA A 16 -7.05 10.81 4.14
C ALA A 16 -5.77 10.50 3.35
N SER A 17 -4.70 10.19 4.08
CA SER A 17 -3.37 10.05 3.51
C SER A 17 -3.39 8.76 2.73
N ALA A 18 -3.65 8.86 1.43
CA ALA A 18 -3.50 7.73 0.54
C ALA A 18 -2.03 7.29 0.58
N GLU A 19 -1.78 6.01 0.85
CA GLU A 19 -0.45 5.44 0.90
C GLU A 19 -0.13 4.82 -0.46
N GLU A 20 0.97 5.25 -1.08
CA GLU A 20 1.41 4.65 -2.34
C GLU A 20 1.84 3.19 -2.10
N ALA A 21 1.29 2.28 -2.90
CA ALA A 21 1.51 0.85 -2.78
C ALA A 21 1.53 0.14 -4.16
N TYR A 22 2.26 -0.97 -4.24
CA TYR A 22 1.95 -1.99 -5.24
C TYR A 22 0.72 -2.76 -4.79
N VAL A 23 -0.19 -3.03 -5.71
CA VAL A 23 -1.40 -3.82 -5.43
C VAL A 23 -1.44 -5.05 -6.31
N TYR A 24 -2.16 -6.10 -5.91
CA TYR A 24 -2.33 -7.28 -6.77
C TYR A 24 -3.27 -6.95 -7.94
N PRO A 25 -2.94 -7.35 -9.17
CA PRO A 25 -3.74 -7.00 -10.34
C PRO A 25 -5.12 -7.67 -10.32
N PHE A 26 -6.14 -6.96 -10.79
CA PHE A 26 -7.48 -7.49 -11.03
C PHE A 26 -8.04 -6.99 -12.37
N GLY A 27 -9.05 -7.67 -12.90
CA GLY A 27 -9.60 -7.35 -14.21
C GLY A 27 -10.17 -5.93 -14.29
N GLY A 28 -9.94 -5.25 -15.42
CA GLY A 28 -10.59 -3.97 -15.73
C GLY A 28 -9.94 -2.71 -15.17
N MET A 29 -8.77 -2.81 -14.51
CA MET A 29 -8.06 -1.64 -13.99
C MET A 29 -7.72 -0.61 -15.07
N LYS A 30 -7.94 0.67 -14.77
CA LYS A 30 -7.54 1.80 -15.61
C LYS A 30 -6.79 2.84 -14.78
N VAL A 31 -5.75 3.43 -15.37
CA VAL A 31 -5.02 4.53 -14.74
C VAL A 31 -5.97 5.71 -14.50
N GLY A 32 -5.91 6.31 -13.32
CA GLY A 32 -6.78 7.40 -12.86
C GLY A 32 -8.11 6.94 -12.25
N GLU A 33 -8.47 5.66 -12.37
CA GLU A 33 -9.70 5.13 -11.78
C GLU A 33 -9.51 4.88 -10.28
N THR A 34 -10.55 5.20 -9.50
CA THR A 34 -10.66 4.79 -8.10
C THR A 34 -11.60 3.62 -8.00
N VAL A 35 -11.11 2.54 -7.42
CA VAL A 35 -11.81 1.26 -7.31
C VAL A 35 -11.95 0.86 -5.85
N ASN A 36 -13.02 0.12 -5.54
CA ASN A 36 -13.14 -0.60 -4.28
C ASN A 36 -12.81 -2.07 -4.53
N ASN A 37 -11.71 -2.54 -3.98
CA ASN A 37 -11.31 -3.94 -3.99
C ASN A 37 -11.57 -4.53 -2.59
N PRO A 38 -12.54 -5.44 -2.42
CA PRO A 38 -12.83 -6.06 -1.13
C PRO A 38 -11.83 -7.14 -0.71
N PHE A 39 -10.96 -7.59 -1.62
CA PHE A 39 -9.90 -8.58 -1.35
C PHE A 39 -8.53 -8.04 -1.75
N PRO A 40 -8.10 -6.90 -1.17
CA PRO A 40 -6.86 -6.26 -1.56
C PRO A 40 -5.65 -7.10 -1.13
N THR A 41 -4.58 -6.95 -1.88
CA THR A 41 -3.22 -7.35 -1.47
C THR A 41 -2.32 -6.17 -1.79
N ILE A 42 -1.64 -5.67 -0.78
CA ILE A 42 -1.04 -4.33 -0.73
C ILE A 42 0.40 -4.47 -0.23
N LEU A 43 1.31 -3.93 -1.02
CA LEU A 43 2.73 -3.84 -0.74
C LEU A 43 3.07 -2.35 -0.66
N TYR A 44 2.97 -1.78 0.55
CA TYR A 44 3.17 -0.34 0.78
C TYR A 44 4.61 0.07 0.46
N LEU A 45 4.82 1.22 -0.19
CA LEU A 45 6.16 1.68 -0.56
C LEU A 45 6.87 2.40 0.59
N GLN A 46 6.11 3.12 1.43
CA GLN A 46 6.68 4.02 2.46
C GLN A 46 6.41 3.55 3.90
N LYS A 47 5.42 2.67 4.10
CA LYS A 47 5.05 2.18 5.42
C LYS A 47 6.08 1.18 5.94
N LYS A 48 6.67 1.45 7.10
CA LYS A 48 7.69 0.59 7.71
C LYS A 48 7.12 -0.78 8.07
N CYS A 49 7.94 -1.82 7.92
CA CYS A 49 7.67 -3.14 8.49
C CYS A 49 7.81 -3.09 10.02
N GLU A 50 6.79 -3.56 10.74
CA GLU A 50 6.78 -3.61 12.21
C GLU A 50 7.03 -5.02 12.77
N LEU A 51 7.18 -6.04 11.90
CA LEU A 51 7.49 -7.38 12.36
C LEU A 51 8.92 -7.44 12.95
N PRO A 52 9.17 -8.27 13.97
CA PRO A 52 10.47 -8.42 14.61
C PRO A 52 11.43 -9.29 13.76
N LEU A 53 11.65 -8.90 12.51
CA LEU A 53 12.59 -9.56 11.59
C LEU A 53 13.95 -8.87 11.66
N VAL A 54 15.04 -9.64 11.56
CA VAL A 54 16.42 -9.10 11.57
C VAL A 54 16.61 -7.98 10.53
N ASN A 55 16.01 -8.14 9.35
CA ASN A 55 16.10 -7.16 8.26
C ASN A 55 14.84 -6.29 8.11
N ALA A 56 13.99 -6.18 9.14
CA ALA A 56 12.75 -5.40 9.08
C ALA A 56 12.95 -3.95 8.63
N LYS A 57 14.09 -3.34 9.00
CA LYS A 57 14.46 -1.96 8.64
C LYS A 57 14.55 -1.74 7.12
N ASP A 58 14.88 -2.79 6.37
CA ASP A 58 15.03 -2.74 4.91
C ASP A 58 13.75 -3.20 4.19
N MET A 59 12.71 -3.56 4.94
CA MET A 59 11.42 -4.03 4.44
C MET A 59 10.32 -2.98 4.64
N ARG A 60 9.16 -3.23 4.03
CA ARG A 60 7.94 -2.41 4.13
C ARG A 60 6.75 -3.25 4.54
N ALA A 61 5.71 -2.59 5.04
CA ALA A 61 4.49 -3.26 5.45
C ALA A 61 3.80 -3.94 4.26
N TYR A 62 3.29 -5.14 4.51
CA TYR A 62 2.42 -5.88 3.62
C TYR A 62 1.07 -6.07 4.31
N ALA A 63 -0.02 -5.98 3.54
CA ALA A 63 -1.35 -6.33 4.01
C ALA A 63 -2.14 -7.04 2.91
N SER A 64 -2.85 -8.12 3.25
CA SER A 64 -3.77 -8.79 2.34
C SER A 64 -5.01 -9.23 3.09
N TYR A 65 -6.18 -9.13 2.44
CA TYR A 65 -7.43 -9.60 3.03
C TYR A 65 -7.97 -10.80 2.27
N ARG A 66 -8.15 -11.92 2.99
CA ARG A 66 -8.68 -13.19 2.47
C ARG A 66 -9.76 -13.77 3.38
N GLY A 67 -10.57 -12.90 3.97
CA GLY A 67 -11.52 -13.21 5.05
C GLY A 67 -10.97 -12.86 6.45
N VAL A 68 -9.64 -12.81 6.57
CA VAL A 68 -8.90 -12.20 7.68
C VAL A 68 -7.76 -11.36 7.10
N TRP A 69 -7.28 -10.39 7.88
CA TRP A 69 -6.13 -9.58 7.50
C TRP A 69 -4.83 -10.33 7.79
N ASP A 70 -4.12 -10.68 6.72
CA ASP A 70 -2.74 -11.12 6.79
C ASP A 70 -1.84 -9.89 6.78
N VAL A 71 -1.10 -9.70 7.87
CA VAL A 71 -0.13 -8.61 8.01
C VAL A 71 1.28 -9.19 7.96
N GLY A 72 2.11 -8.59 7.12
CA GLY A 72 3.43 -9.08 6.83
C GLY A 72 4.43 -7.96 6.57
N CYS A 73 5.59 -8.38 6.07
CA CYS A 73 6.56 -7.48 5.50
C CYS A 73 6.94 -7.93 4.10
N TRP A 74 7.28 -6.98 3.24
CA TRP A 74 7.83 -7.27 1.93
C TRP A 74 9.11 -6.47 1.67
N GLY A 75 9.96 -6.98 0.80
CA GLY A 75 11.15 -6.32 0.30
C GLY A 75 11.40 -6.68 -1.15
N LYS A 76 12.25 -5.92 -1.84
CA LYS A 76 12.63 -6.20 -3.24
C LYS A 76 13.92 -6.99 -3.28
N ASP A 77 13.97 -8.07 -4.04
CA ASP A 77 15.22 -8.80 -4.30
C ASP A 77 16.03 -8.17 -5.46
N ILE A 78 17.17 -8.78 -5.79
CA ILE A 78 18.07 -8.32 -6.85
C ILE A 78 17.48 -8.44 -8.26
N ASP A 79 16.51 -9.34 -8.45
CA ASP A 79 15.87 -9.61 -9.73
C ASP A 79 14.60 -8.76 -9.93
N GLY A 80 14.26 -7.91 -8.96
CA GLY A 80 13.08 -7.04 -9.01
C GLY A 80 11.78 -7.73 -8.61
N ASN A 81 11.86 -8.87 -7.90
CA ASN A 81 10.69 -9.50 -7.30
C ASN A 81 10.43 -8.93 -5.89
N ALA A 82 9.16 -8.92 -5.49
CA ALA A 82 8.74 -8.73 -4.13
C ALA A 82 8.86 -10.05 -3.35
N ILE A 83 9.71 -10.10 -2.34
CA ILE A 83 9.76 -11.15 -1.32
C ILE A 83 8.81 -10.78 -0.20
N ILE A 84 7.81 -11.61 0.06
CA ILE A 84 6.74 -11.37 1.04
C ILE A 84 6.84 -12.39 2.17
N VAL A 85 6.91 -11.89 3.40
CA VAL A 85 6.98 -12.66 4.64
C VAL A 85 5.75 -12.34 5.48
N VAL A 86 4.94 -13.36 5.74
CA VAL A 86 3.77 -13.27 6.62
C VAL A 86 3.94 -14.34 7.71
N PRO A 87 3.69 -14.03 9.00
CA PRO A 87 3.78 -15.02 10.07
C PRO A 87 2.95 -16.27 9.76
N THR A 88 3.49 -17.45 10.08
CA THR A 88 2.81 -18.76 9.90
C THR A 88 2.51 -19.17 8.45
N MET A 89 2.95 -18.37 7.46
CA MET A 89 2.79 -18.66 6.04
C MET A 89 4.13 -18.91 5.35
N PRO A 90 4.18 -19.73 4.29
CA PRO A 90 5.36 -19.82 3.44
C PRO A 90 5.68 -18.46 2.80
N THR A 91 6.96 -18.09 2.79
CA THR A 91 7.46 -16.94 2.04
C THR A 91 7.03 -17.03 0.58
N LYS A 92 6.56 -15.92 0.02
CA LYS A 92 6.16 -15.80 -1.39
C LYS A 92 7.11 -14.85 -2.12
N SER A 93 7.25 -15.08 -3.42
CA SER A 93 7.95 -14.17 -4.34
C SER A 93 7.09 -13.92 -5.57
N MET A 94 7.08 -12.69 -6.08
CA MET A 94 6.45 -12.35 -7.36
C MET A 94 7.13 -11.16 -8.03
N PRO A 95 7.20 -11.09 -9.38
CA PRO A 95 7.77 -9.94 -10.07
C PRO A 95 7.02 -8.65 -9.77
N LEU A 96 7.70 -7.56 -9.43
CA LEU A 96 7.03 -6.25 -9.28
C LEU A 96 6.50 -5.73 -10.62
N SER A 97 7.06 -6.17 -11.75
CA SER A 97 6.62 -5.78 -13.10
C SER A 97 5.19 -6.19 -13.42
N VAL A 98 4.63 -7.18 -12.70
CA VAL A 98 3.23 -7.61 -12.87
C VAL A 98 2.26 -6.87 -11.93
N MET A 99 2.77 -5.97 -11.07
CA MET A 99 1.98 -5.28 -10.07
C MET A 99 1.66 -3.84 -10.50
N PRO A 100 0.37 -3.44 -10.54
CA PRO A 100 -0.01 -2.04 -10.63
C PRO A 100 0.49 -1.23 -9.44
N LEU A 101 0.70 0.07 -9.69
CA LEU A 101 0.91 1.06 -8.64
C LEU A 101 -0.41 1.77 -8.35
N ALA A 102 -0.73 1.98 -7.08
CA ALA A 102 -1.93 2.68 -6.66
C ALA A 102 -1.69 3.54 -5.42
N ASP A 103 -2.50 4.58 -5.24
CA ASP A 103 -2.65 5.29 -3.98
C ASP A 103 -3.79 4.62 -3.19
N VAL A 104 -3.46 3.95 -2.08
CA VAL A 104 -4.39 3.16 -1.27
C VAL A 104 -4.91 3.98 -0.11
N GLN A 105 -6.23 4.09 0.01
CA GLN A 105 -6.88 4.85 1.07
C GLN A 105 -6.76 4.16 2.44
N ALA A 106 -7.07 4.91 3.50
CA ALA A 106 -6.98 4.43 4.87
C ALA A 106 -7.87 3.20 5.17
N ASP A 107 -8.96 3.01 4.41
CA ASP A 107 -9.83 1.83 4.51
C ASP A 107 -9.21 0.56 3.90
N ARG A 108 -8.06 0.69 3.22
CA ARG A 108 -7.27 -0.35 2.53
C ARG A 108 -7.97 -1.02 1.34
N ASN A 109 -9.25 -0.75 1.13
CA ASN A 109 -10.05 -1.36 0.06
C ASN A 109 -10.21 -0.41 -1.12
N THR A 110 -10.26 0.90 -0.84
CA THR A 110 -10.36 1.93 -1.86
C THR A 110 -8.96 2.30 -2.34
N MET A 111 -8.73 2.28 -3.66
CA MET A 111 -7.44 2.60 -4.24
C MET A 111 -7.58 3.32 -5.57
N SER A 112 -6.74 4.33 -5.81
CA SER A 112 -6.66 5.06 -7.08
C SER A 112 -5.48 4.53 -7.89
N ILE A 113 -5.72 3.98 -9.07
CA ILE A 113 -4.69 3.34 -9.90
C ILE A 113 -3.80 4.39 -10.56
N LYS A 114 -2.49 4.33 -10.35
CA LYS A 114 -1.50 5.27 -10.89
C LYS A 114 -0.80 4.74 -12.12
N ALA A 115 -0.49 3.45 -12.12
CA ALA A 115 0.20 2.79 -13.23
C ALA A 115 -0.25 1.34 -13.33
N LEU A 116 -0.38 0.86 -14.56
CA LEU A 116 -0.61 -0.55 -14.84
C LEU A 116 0.72 -1.32 -14.91
N PRO A 117 0.68 -2.66 -14.79
CA PRO A 117 1.85 -3.51 -14.95
C PRO A 117 2.64 -3.21 -16.23
N THR A 118 3.96 -3.38 -16.15
CA THR A 118 4.88 -3.20 -17.28
C THR A 118 5.20 -4.51 -17.98
N TYR A 119 4.90 -5.65 -17.37
CA TYR A 119 5.07 -6.97 -17.98
C TYR A 119 4.15 -7.15 -19.20
N GLY A 120 4.73 -7.50 -20.36
CA GLY A 120 4.00 -7.73 -21.61
C GLY A 120 3.71 -6.48 -22.45
N ARG A 121 4.41 -5.36 -22.19
CA ARG A 121 4.48 -4.20 -23.09
C ARG A 121 5.74 -4.21 -23.94
#